data_AF-A0A2A6HQR5-F1
#
_entry.id   AF-A0A2A6HQR5-F1
#
_cell.length_a   1.000
_cell.length_b   1.000
_cell.length_c   1.000
_cell.angle_alpha   90.00
_cell.angle_beta   90.00
_cell.angle_gamma   90.00
#
_symmetry.space_group_name_H-M   'P 1'
#
loop_
_entity.id
_entity.type
_entity.pdbx_description
1 polymer ?
#
loop_
_entity_poly.entity_id
_entity_poly.type
_entity_poly.pdbx_seq_one_letter_code
_entity_poly.pdbx_strand_id
1 'polypeptide(L)'
;MKIQLSRAVICLCAALAAQSADADDVKNPGRSGNQPPDPSCKVVTEAYENRKPSGYLEIVSGDTEAAKDRQYVKILYWSGRIYEKYDDTEKWLRAPPKPPVAGTRFSECKPVGNASELRYEATWQRDSDVAQAEIWLTPDGKRFHKVIRRFRSKPTYLPFQTATSVYEYDAERMQIPPESLIIDRE
;
A
#
# COMPACT_ATOMS: atom_id res chain seq x y z
N MET A 1 26.44 -49.14 53.60
CA MET A 1 25.81 -47.81 53.68
C MET A 1 25.62 -47.27 52.27
N LYS A 2 24.42 -46.74 51.95
CA LYS A 2 23.97 -46.04 50.72
C LYS A 2 23.56 -46.95 49.55
N ILE A 3 22.30 -47.41 49.46
CA ILE A 3 21.04 -46.76 49.00
C ILE A 3 21.02 -46.50 47.49
N GLN A 4 20.28 -47.36 46.77
CA GLN A 4 19.72 -47.11 45.44
C GLN A 4 18.68 -45.98 45.51
N LEU A 5 18.64 -45.09 44.52
CA LEU A 5 17.44 -44.34 44.16
C LEU A 5 17.38 -44.16 42.63
N SER A 6 16.39 -44.82 42.04
CA SER A 6 15.96 -44.74 40.66
C SER A 6 15.57 -43.32 40.27
N ARG A 7 15.97 -42.88 39.07
CA ARG A 7 15.50 -41.64 38.47
C ARG A 7 14.09 -41.85 37.92
N ALA A 8 13.11 -41.24 38.60
CA ALA A 8 11.74 -41.15 38.14
C ALA A 8 11.65 -40.30 36.86
N VAL A 9 10.90 -40.83 35.89
CA VAL A 9 10.44 -40.13 34.69
C VAL A 9 9.38 -39.13 35.10
N ILE A 10 9.63 -37.84 34.89
CA ILE A 10 8.62 -36.79 35.06
C ILE A 10 8.16 -36.39 33.65
N CYS A 11 6.99 -36.91 33.26
CA CYS A 11 6.29 -36.52 32.06
C CYS A 11 5.42 -35.29 32.40
N LEU A 12 5.86 -34.09 32.00
CA LEU A 12 5.01 -32.89 32.07
C LEU A 12 4.02 -32.91 30.90
N CYS A 13 2.80 -33.39 31.14
CA CYS A 13 1.67 -33.08 30.27
C CYS A 13 1.13 -31.71 30.67
N ALA A 14 1.62 -30.65 30.02
CA ALA A 14 1.00 -29.33 30.12
C ALA A 14 -0.33 -29.36 29.34
N ALA A 15 -1.43 -29.13 30.07
CA ALA A 15 -2.75 -28.97 29.50
C ALA A 15 -2.78 -27.71 28.61
N LEU A 16 -2.93 -27.90 27.29
CA LEU A 16 -3.36 -26.80 26.42
C LEU A 16 -4.85 -26.55 26.68
N ALA A 17 -5.14 -25.43 27.35
CA ALA A 17 -6.45 -24.82 27.34
C ALA A 17 -6.78 -24.44 25.88
N ALA A 18 -7.78 -25.12 25.31
CA ALA A 18 -8.41 -24.69 24.07
C ALA A 18 -9.12 -23.36 24.33
N GLN A 19 -8.53 -22.26 23.88
CA GLN A 19 -9.26 -21.02 23.72
C GLN A 19 -10.12 -21.19 22.47
N SER A 20 -11.43 -21.36 22.67
CA SER A 20 -12.43 -21.15 21.63
C SER A 20 -12.27 -19.72 21.14
N ALA A 21 -11.70 -19.55 19.96
CA ALA A 21 -11.78 -18.29 19.25
C ALA A 21 -13.25 -18.12 18.83
N ASP A 22 -13.93 -17.20 19.51
CA ASP A 22 -15.26 -16.75 19.16
C ASP A 22 -15.25 -16.28 17.70
N ALA A 23 -16.05 -16.97 16.90
CA ALA A 23 -16.44 -16.57 15.57
C ALA A 23 -17.50 -15.48 15.71
N ASP A 24 -17.09 -14.23 15.93
CA ASP A 24 -17.94 -13.06 15.80
C ASP A 24 -17.07 -11.81 15.59
N ASP A 25 -16.57 -11.60 14.37
CA ASP A 25 -16.25 -10.25 13.90
C ASP A 25 -16.54 -10.08 12.41
N VAL A 26 -17.81 -10.29 12.06
CA VAL A 26 -18.40 -9.82 10.80
C VAL A 26 -19.45 -8.78 11.15
N LYS A 27 -19.02 -7.52 11.33
CA LYS A 27 -19.73 -6.27 10.93
C LYS A 27 -19.18 -5.05 11.69
N ASN A 28 -18.27 -4.30 11.07
CA ASN A 28 -18.38 -2.83 11.09
C ASN A 28 -17.49 -2.14 10.05
N PRO A 29 -18.02 -1.76 8.87
CA PRO A 29 -17.28 -0.95 7.90
C PRO A 29 -17.12 0.53 8.32
N GLY A 30 -17.59 0.93 9.51
CA GLY A 30 -17.68 2.33 9.94
C GLY A 30 -16.60 2.86 10.89
N ARG A 31 -15.60 2.06 11.29
CA ARG A 31 -14.64 2.46 12.34
C ARG A 31 -13.23 2.79 11.83
N SER A 32 -13.10 3.39 10.65
CA SER A 32 -11.80 3.65 10.04
C SER A 32 -11.20 5.04 10.39
N GLY A 33 -11.57 5.67 11.50
CA GLY A 33 -10.98 6.96 11.92
C GLY A 33 -9.78 6.83 12.86
N ASN A 34 -9.91 6.02 13.91
CA ASN A 34 -9.09 6.12 15.13
C ASN A 34 -8.29 4.86 15.49
N GLN A 35 -8.17 3.90 14.56
CA GLN A 35 -7.37 2.71 14.84
C GLN A 35 -5.88 3.06 14.70
N PRO A 36 -5.04 2.72 15.69
CA PRO A 36 -3.60 2.87 15.56
C PRO A 36 -3.10 2.15 14.29
N PRO A 37 -2.05 2.67 13.63
CA PRO A 37 -1.41 1.96 12.54
C PRO A 37 -1.02 0.53 12.95
N ASP A 38 -1.22 -0.44 12.07
CA ASP A 38 -0.80 -1.82 12.29
C ASP A 38 0.73 -1.85 12.51
N PRO A 39 1.22 -2.34 13.66
CA PRO A 39 2.65 -2.38 13.96
C PRO A 39 3.47 -3.17 12.93
N SER A 40 2.88 -4.21 12.31
CA SER A 40 3.55 -4.99 11.26
C SER A 40 3.85 -4.13 10.02
N CYS A 41 3.08 -3.07 9.81
CA CYS A 41 3.15 -2.18 8.66
C CYS A 41 3.96 -0.92 8.88
N LYS A 42 4.73 -0.81 9.97
CA LYS A 42 5.52 0.40 10.27
C LYS A 42 6.41 0.82 9.10
N VAL A 43 7.23 -0.09 8.57
CA VAL A 43 8.17 0.20 7.47
C VAL A 43 7.43 0.63 6.20
N VAL A 44 6.36 -0.09 5.83
CA VAL A 44 5.56 0.22 4.64
C VAL A 44 4.87 1.58 4.79
N THR A 45 4.33 1.88 5.97
CA THR A 45 3.66 3.16 6.24
C THR A 45 4.64 4.33 6.21
N GLU A 46 5.82 4.18 6.83
CA GLU A 46 6.88 5.19 6.79
C GLU A 46 7.35 5.43 5.34
N ALA A 47 7.55 4.38 4.56
CA ALA A 47 7.93 4.51 3.16
C ALA A 47 6.85 5.18 2.29
N TYR A 48 5.58 4.90 2.58
CA TYR A 48 4.44 5.56 1.93
C TYR A 48 4.36 7.04 2.29
N GLU A 49 4.63 7.45 3.52
CA GLU A 49 4.59 8.87 3.90
C GLU A 49 5.81 9.64 3.37
N ASN A 50 6.98 9.00 3.34
CA ASN A 50 8.23 9.59 2.85
C ASN A 50 8.27 9.87 1.34
N ARG A 51 7.24 9.46 0.58
CA ARG A 51 7.15 9.83 -0.85
C ARG A 51 6.85 11.31 -1.06
N LYS A 52 6.12 11.97 -0.14
CA LYS A 52 5.61 13.35 -0.34
C LYS A 52 6.69 14.44 -0.26
N PRO A 53 7.62 14.46 0.72
CA PRO A 53 8.51 15.61 0.93
C PRO A 53 9.40 15.97 -0.26
N SER A 54 9.77 14.99 -1.09
CA SER A 54 10.64 15.19 -2.26
C SER A 54 9.88 15.42 -3.57
N GLY A 55 8.55 15.31 -3.56
CA GLY A 55 7.78 15.12 -4.79
C GLY A 55 7.97 13.71 -5.37
N TYR A 56 7.03 13.29 -6.21
CA TYR A 56 7.12 12.02 -6.93
C TYR A 56 6.24 12.05 -8.19
N LEU A 57 6.62 11.26 -9.19
CA LEU A 57 5.76 10.88 -10.29
C LEU A 57 5.32 9.43 -10.09
N GLU A 58 4.01 9.19 -9.96
CA GLU A 58 3.40 7.87 -9.94
C GLU A 58 2.81 7.56 -11.31
N ILE A 59 3.21 6.46 -11.93
CA ILE A 59 2.64 5.96 -13.17
C ILE A 59 1.74 4.78 -12.81
N VAL A 60 0.44 4.92 -13.04
CA VAL A 60 -0.55 3.88 -12.78
C VAL A 60 -0.92 3.21 -14.09
N SER A 61 -0.84 1.89 -14.11
CA SER A 61 -1.20 1.02 -15.22
C SER A 61 -2.11 -0.11 -14.74
N GLY A 62 -2.82 -0.75 -15.65
CA GLY A 62 -3.65 -1.90 -15.32
C GLY A 62 -4.18 -2.61 -16.55
N ASP A 63 -4.81 -3.76 -16.31
CA ASP A 63 -5.43 -4.56 -17.35
C ASP A 63 -6.76 -3.94 -17.76
N THR A 64 -6.88 -3.54 -19.02
CA THR A 64 -8.14 -3.08 -19.62
C THR A 64 -8.73 -4.18 -20.50
N GLU A 65 -10.03 -4.09 -20.82
CA GLU A 65 -10.65 -5.04 -21.77
C GLU A 65 -9.95 -5.05 -23.15
N ALA A 66 -9.31 -3.94 -23.52
CA ALA A 66 -8.66 -3.77 -24.82
C ALA A 66 -7.17 -4.19 -24.85
N ALA A 67 -6.47 -4.17 -23.70
CA ALA A 67 -5.04 -4.48 -23.61
C ALA A 67 -4.60 -4.71 -22.16
N LYS A 68 -3.63 -5.62 -21.98
CA LYS A 68 -2.89 -5.79 -20.73
C LYS A 68 -1.91 -4.64 -20.50
N ASP A 69 -1.70 -4.28 -19.24
CA ASP A 69 -0.71 -3.30 -18.79
C ASP A 69 -0.73 -1.94 -19.51
N ARG A 70 -1.92 -1.40 -19.77
CA ARG A 70 -2.04 -0.07 -20.35
C ARG A 70 -1.81 0.99 -19.28
N GLN A 71 -0.93 1.96 -19.55
CA GLN A 71 -0.83 3.16 -18.72
C GLN A 71 -2.19 3.86 -18.69
N TYR A 72 -2.66 4.20 -17.50
CA TYR A 72 -3.96 4.84 -17.31
C TYR A 72 -3.81 6.31 -16.94
N VAL A 73 -2.95 6.59 -15.95
CA VAL A 73 -2.74 7.94 -15.46
C VAL A 73 -1.31 8.12 -14.95
N LYS A 74 -0.76 9.31 -15.17
CA LYS A 74 0.44 9.82 -14.50
C LYS A 74 0.00 10.80 -13.42
N ILE A 75 0.50 10.64 -12.19
CA ILE A 75 0.18 11.48 -11.04
C ILE A 75 1.49 12.11 -10.56
N LEU A 76 1.62 13.42 -10.74
CA LEU A 76 2.76 14.19 -10.23
C LEU A 76 2.35 14.87 -8.92
N TYR A 77 3.07 14.57 -7.84
CA TYR A 77 3.01 15.35 -6.60
C TYR A 77 4.22 16.27 -6.55
N TRP A 78 3.98 17.59 -6.53
CA TRP A 78 5.05 18.58 -6.51
C TRP A 78 4.63 19.81 -5.70
N SER A 79 5.47 20.25 -4.76
CA SER A 79 5.24 21.43 -3.92
C SER A 79 3.83 21.46 -3.29
N GLY A 80 3.34 20.33 -2.80
CA GLY A 80 2.02 20.21 -2.16
C GLY A 80 0.83 20.15 -3.12
N ARG A 81 1.07 20.18 -4.43
CA ARG A 81 0.04 20.09 -5.48
C ARG A 81 0.05 18.70 -6.12
N ILE A 82 -1.11 18.30 -6.64
CA ILE A 82 -1.27 17.05 -7.39
C ILE A 82 -1.70 17.40 -8.81
N TYR A 83 -1.02 16.82 -9.78
CA TYR A 83 -1.34 16.92 -11.21
C TYR A 83 -1.57 15.52 -11.76
N GLU A 84 -2.65 15.32 -12.51
CA GLU A 84 -3.01 14.06 -13.14
C GLU A 84 -3.00 14.22 -14.66
N LYS A 85 -2.35 13.32 -15.39
CA LYS A 85 -2.45 13.23 -16.85
C LYS A 85 -2.94 11.85 -17.24
N TYR A 86 -4.14 11.79 -17.79
CA TYR A 86 -4.72 10.54 -18.28
C TYR A 86 -4.17 10.21 -19.66
N ASP A 87 -4.03 8.92 -19.96
CA ASP A 87 -3.39 8.41 -21.18
C ASP A 87 -4.03 8.93 -22.48
N ASP A 88 -5.32 9.24 -22.44
CA ASP A 88 -6.12 9.76 -23.55
C ASP A 88 -6.17 11.31 -23.60
N THR A 89 -5.43 11.99 -22.73
CA THR A 89 -5.42 13.45 -22.63
C THR A 89 -4.03 14.04 -22.86
N GLU A 90 -3.97 15.17 -23.57
CA GLU A 90 -2.70 15.92 -23.71
C GLU A 90 -2.41 16.78 -22.47
N LYS A 91 -3.47 17.27 -21.83
CA LYS A 91 -3.42 18.23 -20.71
C LYS A 91 -3.30 17.54 -19.36
N TRP A 92 -2.71 18.25 -18.41
CA TRP A 92 -2.65 17.89 -17.01
C TRP A 92 -3.80 18.52 -16.24
N LEU A 93 -4.48 17.73 -15.43
CA LEU A 93 -5.50 18.17 -14.48
C LEU A 93 -4.85 18.49 -13.14
N ARG A 94 -4.94 19.72 -12.68
CA ARG A 94 -4.53 20.10 -11.32
C ARG A 94 -5.67 19.78 -10.37
N ALA A 95 -5.41 18.89 -9.41
CA ALA A 95 -6.41 18.60 -8.38
C ALA A 95 -6.57 19.82 -7.46
N PRO A 96 -7.79 20.14 -7.01
CA PRO A 96 -7.98 21.15 -5.99
C PRO A 96 -7.27 20.73 -4.70
N PRO A 97 -6.88 21.70 -3.84
CA PRO A 97 -6.42 21.38 -2.50
C PRO A 97 -7.48 20.54 -1.79
N LYS A 98 -7.18 19.26 -1.53
CA LYS A 98 -8.10 18.40 -0.78
C LYS A 98 -7.87 18.60 0.72
N PRO A 99 -8.94 18.65 1.54
CA PRO A 99 -8.78 18.51 2.97
C PRO A 99 -8.06 17.18 3.26
N PRO A 100 -7.33 17.07 4.39
CA PRO A 100 -6.67 15.83 4.76
C PRO A 100 -7.70 14.71 4.89
N VAL A 101 -7.81 13.87 3.86
CA VAL A 101 -8.61 12.65 3.87
C VAL A 101 -7.86 11.63 4.73
N ALA A 102 -8.59 10.69 5.35
CA ALA A 102 -7.97 9.53 5.96
C ALA A 102 -7.01 8.90 4.94
N GLY A 103 -5.72 8.97 5.24
CA GLY A 103 -4.67 8.50 4.34
C GLY A 103 -4.84 7.02 4.04
N THR A 104 -4.25 6.56 2.94
CA THR A 104 -4.06 5.13 2.69
C THR A 104 -3.51 4.43 3.93
N ARG A 105 -4.08 3.27 4.23
CA ARG A 105 -3.66 2.42 5.34
C ARG A 105 -3.19 1.07 4.83
N PHE A 106 -2.33 0.46 5.63
CA PHE A 106 -1.79 -0.86 5.41
C PHE A 106 -2.02 -1.69 6.66
N SER A 107 -2.38 -2.97 6.47
CA SER A 107 -2.45 -3.96 7.53
C SER A 107 -1.86 -5.28 7.06
N GLU A 108 -1.56 -6.18 8.00
CA GLU A 108 -1.07 -7.54 7.72
C GLU A 108 0.22 -7.57 6.89
N CYS A 109 1.11 -6.59 7.09
CA CYS A 109 2.33 -6.48 6.29
C CYS A 109 3.31 -7.62 6.60
N LYS A 110 3.75 -8.32 5.56
CA LYS A 110 4.69 -9.44 5.64
C LYS A 110 5.83 -9.22 4.65
N PRO A 111 7.09 -9.21 5.08
CA PRO A 111 8.21 -9.21 4.14
C PRO A 111 8.17 -10.51 3.33
N VAL A 112 8.43 -10.41 2.03
CA VAL A 112 8.44 -11.56 1.11
C VAL A 112 9.64 -11.47 0.18
N GLY A 113 10.15 -12.62 -0.28
CA GLY A 113 11.32 -12.67 -1.16
C GLY A 113 12.64 -12.83 -0.41
N ASN A 114 13.74 -12.44 -1.07
CA ASN A 114 15.09 -12.53 -0.52
C ASN A 114 15.46 -11.24 0.24
N ALA A 115 16.48 -11.29 1.10
CA ALA A 115 16.90 -10.14 1.91
C ALA A 115 17.40 -8.94 1.07
N SER A 116 17.74 -9.15 -0.20
CA SER A 116 18.16 -8.11 -1.15
C SER A 116 16.99 -7.35 -1.79
N GLU A 117 15.77 -7.89 -1.75
CA GLU A 117 14.57 -7.26 -2.27
C GLU A 117 13.70 -6.81 -1.11
N LEU A 118 13.64 -5.50 -0.86
CA LEU A 118 12.75 -4.92 0.15
C LEU A 118 11.30 -4.96 -0.35
N ARG A 119 10.70 -6.14 -0.27
CA ARG A 119 9.36 -6.44 -0.80
C ARG A 119 8.44 -6.92 0.32
N TYR A 120 7.17 -6.49 0.25
CA TYR A 120 6.14 -6.79 1.22
C TYR A 120 4.84 -7.21 0.54
N GLU A 121 4.11 -8.12 1.16
CA GLU A 121 2.67 -8.30 0.95
C GLU A 121 1.91 -7.57 2.06
N ALA A 122 0.79 -6.94 1.74
CA ALA A 122 -0.04 -6.23 2.71
C ALA A 122 -1.50 -6.15 2.23
N THR A 123 -2.41 -5.87 3.15
CA THR A 123 -3.75 -5.38 2.83
C THR A 123 -3.70 -3.85 2.72
N TRP A 124 -3.99 -3.31 1.54
CA TRP A 124 -4.09 -1.87 1.26
C TRP A 124 -5.53 -1.42 1.39
N GLN A 125 -5.75 -0.28 2.04
CA GLN A 125 -7.08 0.33 2.18
C GLN A 125 -7.03 1.83 1.94
N ARG A 126 -8.03 2.35 1.22
CA ARG A 126 -8.30 3.79 1.12
C ARG A 126 -9.81 3.97 0.95
N ASP A 127 -10.40 4.85 1.75
CA ASP A 127 -11.84 5.06 1.76
C ASP A 127 -12.56 3.70 1.93
N SER A 128 -13.47 3.35 1.03
CA SER A 128 -14.14 2.04 0.99
C SER A 128 -13.40 0.96 0.19
N ASP A 129 -12.33 1.32 -0.53
CA ASP A 129 -11.62 0.41 -1.41
C ASP A 129 -10.54 -0.37 -0.67
N VAL A 130 -10.54 -1.69 -0.86
CA VAL A 130 -9.59 -2.63 -0.23
C VAL A 130 -8.93 -3.49 -1.31
N ALA A 131 -7.61 -3.67 -1.23
CA ALA A 131 -6.83 -4.50 -2.14
C ALA A 131 -5.79 -5.34 -1.40
N GLN A 132 -5.48 -6.51 -1.94
CA GLN A 132 -4.22 -7.16 -1.64
C GLN A 132 -3.11 -6.44 -2.41
N ALA A 133 -2.02 -6.10 -1.72
CA ALA A 133 -0.94 -5.31 -2.28
C ALA A 133 0.39 -6.06 -2.19
N GLU A 134 1.12 -6.08 -3.29
CA GLU A 134 2.56 -6.37 -3.30
C GLU A 134 3.31 -5.06 -3.45
N ILE A 135 4.27 -4.80 -2.57
CA ILE A 135 4.93 -3.52 -2.41
C ILE A 135 6.43 -3.76 -2.51
N TRP A 136 7.10 -3.05 -3.40
CA TRP A 136 8.55 -2.97 -3.48
C TRP A 136 8.99 -1.60 -3.00
N LEU A 137 9.95 -1.56 -2.09
CA LEU A 137 10.58 -0.33 -1.64
C LEU A 137 11.80 -0.01 -2.49
N THR A 138 12.25 1.23 -2.44
CA THR A 138 13.56 1.64 -2.95
C THR A 138 14.69 0.87 -2.24
N PRO A 139 15.90 0.77 -2.80
CA PRO A 139 17.00 0.01 -2.19
C PRO A 139 17.37 0.47 -0.76
N ASP A 140 17.14 1.74 -0.43
CA ASP A 140 17.34 2.29 0.92
C ASP A 140 16.17 2.01 1.89
N GLY A 141 15.09 1.39 1.40
CA GLY A 141 13.88 1.06 2.16
C GLY A 141 13.01 2.25 2.53
N LYS A 142 13.33 3.46 2.04
CA LYS A 142 12.71 4.69 2.54
C LYS A 142 11.47 5.13 1.78
N ARG A 143 11.24 4.60 0.57
CA ARG A 143 10.18 5.04 -0.34
C ARG A 143 9.63 3.86 -1.12
N PHE A 144 8.45 4.02 -1.71
CA PHE A 144 7.90 3.02 -2.61
C PHE A 144 8.62 3.08 -3.95
N HIS A 145 8.97 1.92 -4.51
CA HIS A 145 9.45 1.81 -5.89
C HIS A 145 8.31 1.35 -6.81
N LYS A 146 7.57 0.33 -6.38
CA LYS A 146 6.46 -0.26 -7.13
C LYS A 146 5.40 -0.79 -6.17
N VAL A 147 4.13 -0.72 -6.55
CA VAL A 147 3.01 -1.36 -5.85
C VAL A 147 2.08 -2.00 -6.85
N ILE A 148 1.74 -3.27 -6.65
CA ILE A 148 0.68 -3.96 -7.38
C ILE A 148 -0.50 -4.14 -6.43
N ARG A 149 -1.66 -3.57 -6.76
CA ARG A 149 -2.91 -3.70 -6.00
C ARG A 149 -3.88 -4.60 -6.75
N ARG A 150 -4.40 -5.63 -6.08
CA ARG A 150 -5.44 -6.53 -6.57
C ARG A 150 -6.69 -6.35 -5.73
N PHE A 151 -7.67 -5.65 -6.29
CA PHE A 151 -8.94 -5.38 -5.63
C PHE A 151 -9.85 -6.61 -5.71
N ARG A 152 -10.74 -6.81 -4.73
CA ARG A 152 -11.73 -7.91 -4.79
C ARG A 152 -12.84 -7.63 -5.81
N SER A 153 -13.13 -6.36 -6.03
CA SER A 153 -14.06 -5.84 -7.03
C SER A 153 -13.42 -4.62 -7.69
N LYS A 154 -13.87 -4.25 -8.88
CA LYS A 154 -13.42 -3.02 -9.55
C LYS A 154 -13.65 -1.81 -8.63
N PRO A 155 -12.61 -1.04 -8.26
CA PRO A 155 -12.75 0.12 -7.39
C PRO A 155 -13.41 1.27 -8.15
N THR A 156 -13.97 2.24 -7.42
CA THR A 156 -14.72 3.35 -8.02
C THR A 156 -13.89 4.29 -8.89
N TYR A 157 -12.57 4.36 -8.65
CA TYR A 157 -11.66 5.33 -9.26
C TYR A 157 -10.70 4.73 -10.30
N LEU A 158 -10.74 3.42 -10.55
CA LEU A 158 -9.95 2.76 -11.59
C LEU A 158 -10.83 1.92 -12.51
N PRO A 159 -10.53 1.89 -13.81
CA PRO A 159 -11.29 1.07 -14.75
C PRO A 159 -10.98 -0.44 -14.63
N PHE A 160 -10.06 -0.84 -13.75
CA PHE A 160 -9.54 -2.20 -13.64
C PHE A 160 -9.40 -2.71 -12.21
N GLN A 161 -9.40 -4.03 -12.06
CA GLN A 161 -9.30 -4.74 -10.77
C GLN A 161 -7.85 -4.94 -10.30
N THR A 162 -6.88 -4.88 -11.21
CA THR A 162 -5.46 -4.96 -10.89
C THR A 162 -4.77 -3.69 -11.36
N ALA A 163 -4.10 -3.00 -10.43
CA ALA A 163 -3.41 -1.75 -10.67
C ALA A 163 -1.93 -1.89 -10.32
N THR A 164 -1.05 -1.52 -11.23
CA THR A 164 0.38 -1.39 -10.98
C THR A 164 0.76 0.08 -10.93
N SER A 165 1.25 0.54 -9.79
CA SER A 165 1.85 1.86 -9.59
C SER A 165 3.37 1.73 -9.58
N VAL A 166 4.07 2.54 -10.37
CA VAL A 166 5.53 2.71 -10.31
C VAL A 166 5.84 4.14 -9.91
N TYR A 167 6.81 4.32 -9.01
CA TYR A 167 7.18 5.62 -8.45
C TYR A 167 8.55 6.05 -8.95
N GLU A 168 8.61 7.28 -9.44
CA GLU A 168 9.82 7.98 -9.88
C GLU A 168 10.05 9.21 -8.99
N TYR A 169 11.31 9.43 -8.61
CA TYR A 169 11.73 10.49 -7.69
C TYR A 169 12.87 11.34 -8.27
N ASP A 170 13.42 10.96 -9.43
CA ASP A 170 14.41 11.76 -10.14
C ASP A 170 13.77 13.05 -10.67
N ALA A 171 14.31 14.19 -10.25
CA ALA A 171 13.79 15.50 -10.63
C ALA A 171 13.82 15.76 -12.14
N GLU A 172 14.78 15.20 -12.87
CA GLU A 172 14.87 15.34 -14.32
C GLU A 172 13.75 14.56 -15.04
N ARG A 173 13.28 13.48 -14.42
CA ARG A 173 12.21 12.63 -14.95
C ARG A 173 10.81 13.06 -14.52
N MET A 174 10.69 13.75 -13.38
CA MET A 174 9.42 14.24 -12.84
C MET A 174 8.86 15.47 -13.58
N GLN A 175 9.52 15.95 -14.64
CA GLN A 175 9.19 17.14 -15.45
C GLN A 175 7.82 17.79 -15.16
N ILE A 176 7.85 18.92 -14.48
CA ILE A 176 6.65 19.70 -14.15
C ILE A 176 6.02 20.17 -15.46
N PRO A 177 4.71 19.97 -15.66
CA PRO A 177 4.06 20.45 -16.86
C PRO A 177 4.11 21.97 -16.98
N PRO A 178 4.31 22.53 -18.18
CA PRO A 178 4.16 23.97 -18.38
C PRO A 178 2.71 24.38 -18.14
N GLU A 179 2.49 25.58 -17.59
CA GLU A 179 1.17 26.11 -17.25
C GLU A 179 0.17 26.08 -18.43
N SER A 180 0.65 26.25 -19.68
CA SER A 180 -0.18 26.16 -20.89
C SER A 180 -0.82 24.77 -21.12
N LEU A 181 -0.28 23.72 -20.49
CA LEU A 181 -0.80 22.36 -20.55
C LEU A 181 -1.61 21.98 -19.31
N ILE A 182 -1.78 22.88 -18.34
CA ILE A 182 -2.51 22.59 -17.10
C ILE A 182 -3.92 23.18 -17.18
N ILE A 183 -4.89 22.37 -16.77
CA ILE A 183 -6.28 22.78 -16.53
C ILE A 183 -6.63 22.49 -15.08
N ASP A 184 -7.36 23.39 -14.44
CA ASP A 184 -7.84 23.16 -13.08
C ASP A 184 -9.08 22.27 -13.12
N ARG A 185 -9.12 21.27 -12.23
CA ARG A 185 -10.31 20.44 -12.06
C ARG A 185 -11.33 21.27 -11.28
N GLU A 186 -12.45 21.56 -11.93
CA GLU A 186 -13.62 22.21 -11.32
C GLU A 186 -14.16 21.43 -10.12
#